data_AF-A0A1L5KM70-F1
#
_entry.id   AF-A0A1L5KM70-F1
#
_cell.length_a   1.000
_cell.length_b   1.000
_cell.length_c   1.000
_cell.angle_alpha   90.00
_cell.angle_beta   90.00
_cell.angle_gamma   90.00
#
_symmetry.space_group_name_H-M   'P 1'
#
loop_
_entity.id
_entity.type
_entity.pdbx_description
1 polymer ?
#
loop_
_entity_poly.entity_id
_entity_poly.type
_entity_poly.pdbx_seq_one_letter_code
_entity_poly.pdbx_strand_id
1 'polypeptide(L)'
;EIVDYLLLSHLPKFEMAMELGNSEAIKHAVRHGLGISCLSRRVIEDQLQAGTLSEVAVPLPRLMRTLWRIHHRQKHLSNALRRFLDYCDPANVPR
;
A
#
# COMPACT_ATOMS: atom_id res chain seq x y z
N GLU A 1 -0.11 -12.63 1.67
CA GLU A 1 1.03 -13.43 1.14
C GLU A 1 2.39 -12.72 1.18
N ILE A 2 2.71 -11.74 0.31
CA ILE A 2 4.07 -11.12 0.31
C ILE A 2 4.38 -10.35 1.60
N VAL A 3 3.40 -9.59 2.11
CA VAL A 3 3.57 -8.81 3.35
C VAL A 3 3.80 -9.76 4.52
N ASP A 4 3.03 -10.85 4.61
CA ASP A 4 3.20 -11.85 5.67
C ASP A 4 4.58 -12.50 5.60
N TYR A 5 5.04 -12.89 4.41
CA TYR A 5 6.39 -13.44 4.25
C TYR A 5 7.50 -12.49 4.73
N LEU A 6 7.38 -11.19 4.41
CA LEU A 6 8.35 -10.18 4.81
C LEU A 6 8.27 -9.81 6.29
N LEU A 7 7.11 -10.01 6.94
CA LEU A 7 6.89 -9.60 8.33
C LEU A 7 7.04 -10.74 9.33
N LEU A 8 6.61 -11.96 9.00
CA LEU A 8 6.57 -13.09 9.93
C LEU A 8 7.97 -13.47 10.43
N SER A 9 9.00 -13.32 9.60
CA SER A 9 10.41 -13.52 10.01
C SER A 9 10.87 -12.53 11.10
N HIS A 10 10.20 -11.39 11.23
CA HIS A 10 10.49 -10.35 12.21
C HIS A 10 9.44 -10.26 13.33
N LEU A 11 8.35 -11.03 13.25
CA LEU A 11 7.25 -11.03 14.21
C LEU A 11 7.03 -12.45 14.77
N PRO A 12 7.91 -12.93 15.68
CA PRO A 12 7.90 -14.33 16.16
C PRO A 12 6.67 -14.70 17.00
N LYS A 13 5.83 -13.73 17.37
CA LYS A 13 4.56 -13.93 18.11
C LYS A 13 3.38 -13.35 17.35
N PHE A 14 3.41 -13.42 16.02
CA PHE A 14 2.30 -12.93 15.21
C PHE A 14 1.11 -13.88 15.30
N GLU A 15 -0.02 -13.36 15.77
CA GLU A 15 -1.31 -14.04 15.76
C GLU A 15 -2.27 -13.26 14.85
N MET A 16 -2.75 -13.90 13.79
CA MET A 16 -3.71 -13.29 12.89
C MET A 16 -5.11 -13.34 13.52
N ALA A 17 -5.56 -12.20 14.05
CA ALA A 17 -6.89 -12.08 14.64
C ALA A 17 -8.03 -12.02 13.60
N MET A 18 -7.75 -11.42 12.43
CA MET A 18 -8.74 -11.19 11.37
C MET A 18 -8.05 -11.00 10.02
N GLU A 19 -8.70 -11.44 8.96
CA GLU A 19 -8.34 -11.12 7.57
C GLU A 19 -9.46 -10.33 6.90
N LEU A 20 -9.10 -9.22 6.24
CA LEU A 20 -10.03 -8.34 5.55
C LEU A 20 -9.58 -8.15 4.10
N GLY A 21 -10.50 -8.33 3.15
CA GLY A 21 -10.17 -8.43 1.72
C GLY A 21 -9.81 -7.12 1.02
N ASN A 22 -9.89 -5.96 1.68
CA ASN A 22 -9.51 -4.69 1.07
C ASN A 22 -9.04 -3.66 2.10
N SER A 23 -8.32 -2.65 1.62
CA SER A 23 -7.74 -1.61 2.48
C SER A 23 -8.78 -0.70 3.14
N GLU A 24 -9.97 -0.49 2.55
CA GLU A 24 -11.01 0.32 3.18
C GLU A 24 -11.56 -0.35 4.45
N ALA A 25 -11.86 -1.64 4.37
CA ALA A 25 -12.30 -2.44 5.51
C ALA A 25 -11.23 -2.44 6.62
N ILE A 26 -9.95 -2.60 6.25
CA ILE A 26 -8.83 -2.54 7.20
C ILE A 26 -8.75 -1.16 7.87
N LYS A 27 -8.79 -0.07 7.09
CA LYS A 27 -8.76 1.30 7.62
C LYS A 27 -9.89 1.53 8.63
N HIS A 28 -11.11 1.13 8.28
CA HIS A 28 -12.26 1.25 9.16
C HIS A 28 -12.08 0.43 10.44
N ALA A 29 -11.66 -0.83 10.34
CA ALA A 29 -11.46 -1.70 11.49
C ALA A 29 -10.41 -1.13 12.47
N VAL A 30 -9.25 -0.70 11.95
CA VAL A 30 -8.17 -0.11 12.76
C VAL A 30 -8.64 1.21 13.39
N ARG A 31 -9.35 2.06 12.65
CA ARG A 31 -9.89 3.32 13.18
C ARG A 31 -10.87 3.11 14.33
N HIS A 32 -11.58 1.99 14.34
CA HIS A 32 -12.50 1.60 15.41
C HIS A 32 -11.83 0.77 16.53
N GLY A 33 -10.50 0.66 16.53
CA GLY A 33 -9.75 0.03 17.62
C GLY A 33 -9.69 -1.49 17.56
N LEU A 34 -10.02 -2.11 16.43
CA LEU A 34 -10.02 -3.58 16.30
C LEU A 34 -8.61 -4.20 16.16
N GLY A 35 -7.56 -3.38 16.11
CA GLY A 35 -6.18 -3.85 16.09
C GLY A 35 -5.23 -2.91 15.35
N ILE A 36 -4.11 -3.47 14.89
CA ILE A 36 -3.12 -2.80 14.04
C ILE A 36 -3.04 -3.49 12.68
N SER A 37 -2.58 -2.77 11.65
CA SER A 37 -2.36 -3.35 10.32
C SER A 37 -1.18 -2.70 9.62
N CYS A 38 -0.72 -3.33 8.54
CA CYS A 38 0.33 -2.82 7.68
C CYS A 38 -0.28 -2.43 6.32
N LEU A 39 -0.38 -1.14 6.04
CA LEU A 39 -0.91 -0.59 4.80
C LEU A 39 0.11 0.33 4.13
N SER A 40 -0.05 0.52 2.81
CA SER A 40 0.75 1.52 2.10
C SER A 40 0.42 2.92 2.62
N ARG A 41 1.45 3.74 2.88
CA ARG A 41 1.28 5.14 3.29
C ARG A 41 0.33 5.92 2.38
N ARG A 42 0.43 5.69 1.06
CA ARG A 42 -0.44 6.31 0.04
C ARG A 42 -1.93 6.02 0.24
N VAL A 43 -2.28 4.89 0.87
CA VAL A 43 -3.67 4.47 1.11
C VAL A 43 -4.25 5.11 2.37
N ILE A 44 -3.39 5.47 3.32
CA ILE A 44 -3.77 6.03 4.64
C ILE A 44 -3.40 7.51 4.79
N GLU A 45 -2.87 8.16 3.74
CA GLU A 45 -2.37 9.55 3.76
C GLU A 45 -3.39 10.50 4.39
N ASP A 46 -4.64 10.47 3.91
CA ASP A 46 -5.73 11.30 4.42
C ASP A 46 -6.02 11.02 5.89
N GLN A 47 -5.97 9.76 6.32
CA GLN A 47 -6.23 9.39 7.72
C GLN A 47 -5.12 9.84 8.65
N LEU A 48 -3.86 9.82 8.17
CA LEU A 48 -2.71 10.37 8.89
C LEU A 48 -2.82 11.89 9.01
N GLN A 49 -3.16 12.58 7.92
CA GLN A 49 -3.36 14.04 7.92
C GLN A 49 -4.53 14.45 8.83
N ALA A 50 -5.62 13.68 8.83
CA ALA A 50 -6.78 13.91 9.68
C ALA A 50 -6.58 13.46 11.15
N GLY A 51 -5.45 12.79 11.48
CA GLY A 51 -5.18 12.26 12.83
C GLY A 51 -6.13 11.14 13.27
N THR A 52 -6.86 10.53 12.33
CA THR A 52 -7.80 9.43 12.60
C THR A 52 -7.11 8.06 12.65
N LEU A 53 -5.91 7.97 12.07
CA LEU A 53 -4.99 6.86 12.21
C LEU A 53 -3.60 7.40 12.53
N SER A 54 -2.78 6.61 13.22
CA SER A 54 -1.40 6.94 13.54
C SER A 54 -0.46 5.84 13.08
N GLU A 55 0.74 6.20 12.63
CA GLU A 55 1.78 5.22 12.33
C GLU A 55 2.45 4.72 13.61
N VAL A 56 2.71 3.42 13.68
CA VAL A 56 3.45 2.80 14.78
C VAL A 56 4.90 2.61 14.33
N ALA A 57 5.83 3.27 15.02
CA ALA A 57 7.26 3.07 14.78
C ALA A 57 7.68 1.68 15.26
N VAL A 58 8.18 0.86 14.35
CA VAL A 58 8.59 -0.52 14.60
C VAL A 58 9.96 -0.76 13.99
N PRO A 59 10.84 -1.56 14.63
CA PRO A 59 12.19 -1.86 14.14
C PRO A 59 12.16 -2.88 12.99
N LEU A 60 11.26 -2.67 12.02
CA LEU A 60 11.11 -3.52 10.86
C LEU A 60 11.84 -2.92 9.66
N PRO A 61 12.40 -3.76 8.76
CA PRO A 61 12.98 -3.27 7.52
C PRO A 61 11.93 -2.54 6.69
N ARG A 62 12.38 -1.57 5.88
CA ARG A 62 11.49 -0.82 5.01
C ARG A 62 10.89 -1.75 3.95
N LEU A 63 9.57 -1.89 3.99
CA LEU A 63 8.79 -2.64 3.00
C LEU A 63 8.66 -1.79 1.72
N MET A 64 9.36 -2.21 0.67
CA MET A 64 9.27 -1.60 -0.66
C MET A 64 8.67 -2.59 -1.64
N ARG A 65 7.73 -2.12 -2.46
CA ARG A 65 7.17 -2.88 -3.58
C ARG A 65 7.39 -2.13 -4.88
N THR A 66 7.82 -2.84 -5.91
CA THR A 66 7.93 -2.29 -7.26
C THR A 66 6.57 -2.38 -7.95
N LEU A 67 6.10 -1.26 -8.50
CA LEU A 67 4.92 -1.23 -9.36
C LEU A 67 5.36 -1.25 -10.82
N TRP A 68 4.75 -2.12 -11.62
CA TRP A 68 5.09 -2.31 -13.02
C TRP A 68 3.98 -1.77 -13.93
N ARG A 69 4.38 -1.08 -15.00
CA ARG A 69 3.49 -0.71 -16.12
C ARG A 69 3.64 -1.79 -17.19
N ILE A 70 2.61 -2.62 -17.38
CA ILE A 70 2.64 -3.78 -18.28
C ILE A 70 1.68 -3.56 -19.44
N HIS A 71 2.16 -3.77 -20.67
CA HIS A 71 1.33 -3.80 -21.87
C HIS A 71 1.83 -4.86 -22.85
N HIS A 72 0.96 -5.33 -23.74
CA HIS A 72 1.36 -6.26 -24.80
C HIS A 72 2.37 -5.62 -25.75
N ARG A 73 3.37 -6.37 -26.22
CA ARG A 73 4.44 -5.86 -27.09
C ARG A 73 3.91 -5.26 -28.40
N GLN A 74 2.83 -5.82 -28.94
CA GLN A 74 2.18 -5.34 -30.17
C GLN A 74 1.01 -4.38 -29.89
N LYS A 75 0.83 -3.92 -28.65
CA LYS A 75 -0.24 -2.97 -28.33
C LYS A 75 0.05 -1.63 -28.99
N HIS A 76 -0.83 -1.19 -29.87
CA HIS A 76 -0.77 0.18 -30.38
C HIS A 76 -1.08 1.17 -29.23
N LEU A 77 -0.12 2.01 -28.88
CA LEU A 77 -0.28 3.05 -27.87
C LEU A 77 -0.87 4.30 -28.52
N SER A 78 -2.16 4.53 -28.31
CA SER A 78 -2.82 5.76 -28.76
C SER A 78 -2.24 7.00 -28.06
N ASN A 79 -2.44 8.18 -28.62
CA ASN A 79 -1.98 9.43 -27.99
C ASN A 79 -2.58 9.63 -26.59
N ALA A 80 -3.84 9.25 -26.38
CA ALA A 80 -4.46 9.29 -25.07
C ALA A 80 -3.76 8.36 -24.06
N LEU A 81 -3.41 7.14 -24.48
CA LEU A 81 -2.70 6.18 -23.63
C LEU A 81 -1.27 6.63 -23.35
N ARG A 82 -0.55 7.19 -24.34
CA ARG A 82 0.79 7.77 -24.12
C ARG A 82 0.75 8.87 -23.06
N ARG A 83 -0.18 9.82 -23.19
CA ARG A 83 -0.38 10.88 -22.20
C ARG A 83 -0.69 10.34 -20.80
N PHE A 84 -1.49 9.27 -20.71
CA PHE A 84 -1.76 8.62 -19.43
C PHE A 84 -0.50 7.98 -18.83
N LEU A 85 0.29 7.28 -19.66
CA LEU A 85 1.55 6.67 -19.22
C LEU A 85 2.58 7.71 -18.76
N ASP A 86 2.64 8.85 -19.45
CA ASP A 86 3.49 10.00 -19.08
C ASP A 86 3.04 10.61 -17.75
N TYR A 87 1.72 10.75 -17.53
CA TYR A 87 1.17 11.20 -16.26
C TYR A 87 1.50 10.24 -15.11
N CYS A 88 1.50 8.93 -15.38
CA CYS A 88 1.89 7.92 -14.40
C CYS A 88 3.41 7.81 -14.19
N ASP A 89 4.23 8.60 -14.88
CA ASP A 89 5.67 8.54 -14.70
C ASP A 89 6.08 9.07 -13.32
N PRO A 90 6.88 8.32 -12.54
CA PRO A 90 7.30 8.76 -11.20
C PRO A 90 8.08 10.08 -11.20
N ALA A 91 8.67 10.51 -12.33
CA ALA A 91 9.26 11.85 -12.46
C ALA A 91 8.21 12.99 -12.45
N ASN A 92 6.95 12.68 -12.79
CA ASN A 92 5.86 13.64 -12.96
C ASN A 92 4.83 13.60 -11.81
N VAL A 93 4.93 12.64 -10.89
CA VAL A 93 4.03 12.55 -9.73
C VAL A 93 4.53 13.48 -8.62
N PRO A 94 3.74 14.46 -8.14
CA PRO A 94 4.11 15.28 -7.00
C PRO A 94 4.35 14.39 -5.77
N ARG A 95 5.46 14.64 -5.06
CA ARG A 95 5.89 13.88 -3.88
C ARG A 95 5.06 14.20 -2.66
#